data_AF-A0A8J3N736-F1
#
_entry.id   AF-A0A8J3N736-F1
#
_cell.length_a   1.000
_cell.length_b   1.000
_cell.length_c   1.000
_cell.angle_alpha   90.00
_cell.angle_beta   90.00
_cell.angle_gamma   90.00
#
_symmetry.space_group_name_H-M   'P 1'
#
loop_
_entity.id
_entity.type
_entity.pdbx_description
1 polymer ?
#
loop_
_entity_poly.entity_id
_entity_poly.type
_entity_poly.pdbx_seq_one_letter_code
_entity_poly.pdbx_strand_id
1 'polypeptide(L)'
;MEIRKVDADERELIEDYLSLDESLLYSLIPPYIEEGVLYTLPGQIDSGKKTFQELIPRLQKKICQEWELCKKIDDPVLNDQINLVVAIGDVICALVGIIPPNLIATLIVKMGVRAFCSCSRLE
;
A
#
# COMPACT_ATOMS: atom_id res chain seq x y z
N MET A 1 -4.45 -13.58 -13.90
CA MET A 1 -3.43 -13.66 -12.82
C MET A 1 -4.03 -14.43 -11.64
N GLU A 2 -3.26 -15.19 -10.88
CA GLU A 2 -3.79 -15.89 -9.69
C GLU A 2 -3.43 -15.10 -8.41
N ILE A 3 -4.45 -14.72 -7.64
CA ILE A 3 -4.29 -14.14 -6.30
C ILE A 3 -4.35 -15.27 -5.30
N ARG A 4 -3.42 -15.26 -4.32
CA ARG A 4 -3.44 -16.26 -3.26
C ARG A 4 -4.75 -16.20 -2.49
N LYS A 5 -5.13 -17.32 -1.86
CA LYS A 5 -6.31 -17.36 -1.00
C LYS A 5 -6.08 -16.43 0.20
N VAL A 6 -7.04 -15.52 0.41
CA VAL A 6 -7.11 -14.62 1.57
C VAL A 6 -7.98 -15.30 2.61
N ASP A 7 -7.50 -15.45 3.84
CA ASP A 7 -8.33 -15.94 4.93
C ASP A 7 -9.26 -14.84 5.46
N ALA A 8 -10.17 -15.21 6.37
CA ALA A 8 -11.18 -14.29 6.88
C ALA A 8 -10.56 -13.15 7.70
N ASP A 9 -9.54 -13.45 8.49
CA ASP A 9 -8.92 -12.49 9.41
C ASP A 9 -8.10 -11.45 8.62
N GLU A 10 -7.34 -11.89 7.62
CA GLU A 10 -6.63 -10.98 6.72
C GLU A 10 -7.59 -10.11 5.91
N ARG A 11 -8.71 -10.70 5.46
CA ARG A 11 -9.73 -9.96 4.73
C ARG A 11 -10.32 -8.85 5.60
N GLU A 12 -10.73 -9.17 6.82
CA GLU A 12 -11.26 -8.20 7.79
C GLU A 12 -10.25 -7.08 8.07
N LEU A 13 -8.97 -7.42 8.26
CA LEU A 13 -7.91 -6.42 8.45
C LEU A 13 -7.76 -5.47 7.24
N ILE A 14 -7.84 -5.99 6.01
CA ILE A 14 -7.77 -5.17 4.80
C ILE A 14 -9.02 -4.29 4.67
N GLU A 15 -10.20 -4.82 4.98
CA GLU A 15 -11.46 -4.07 5.00
C GLU A 15 -11.39 -2.93 6.02
N ASP A 16 -10.84 -3.18 7.22
CA ASP A 16 -10.57 -2.17 8.22
C ASP A 16 -9.65 -1.08 7.68
N TYR A 17 -8.51 -1.42 7.08
CA TYR A 17 -7.64 -0.42 6.48
C TYR A 17 -8.31 0.37 5.34
N LEU A 18 -9.10 -0.29 4.49
CA LEU A 18 -9.83 0.37 3.41
C LEU A 18 -10.92 1.32 3.93
N SER A 19 -11.45 1.08 5.13
CA SER A 19 -12.43 1.96 5.78
C SER A 19 -11.80 3.25 6.35
N LEU A 20 -10.50 3.24 6.65
CA LEU A 20 -9.81 4.39 7.24
C LEU A 20 -9.51 5.48 6.20
N ASP A 21 -9.52 6.74 6.62
CA ASP A 21 -8.98 7.84 5.81
C ASP A 21 -7.45 7.75 5.70
N GLU A 22 -6.88 8.33 4.63
CA GLU A 22 -5.44 8.31 4.37
C GLU A 22 -4.62 8.80 5.57
N SER A 23 -5.07 9.86 6.24
CA SER A 23 -4.41 10.40 7.44
C SER A 23 -4.27 9.35 8.54
N LEU A 24 -5.31 8.56 8.80
CA LEU A 24 -5.25 7.51 9.81
C LEU A 24 -4.32 6.38 9.38
N LEU A 25 -4.31 6.01 8.10
CA LEU A 25 -3.36 5.02 7.59
C LEU A 25 -1.90 5.47 7.75
N TYR A 26 -1.60 6.74 7.49
CA TYR A 26 -0.27 7.28 7.76
C TYR A 26 0.09 7.20 9.26
N SER A 27 -0.88 7.42 10.16
CA SER A 27 -0.59 7.29 11.60
C SER A 27 -0.24 5.87 12.05
N LEU A 28 -0.63 4.85 11.28
CA LEU A 28 -0.31 3.45 11.55
C LEU A 28 1.07 3.02 11.06
N ILE A 29 1.73 3.86 10.24
CA ILE A 29 3.11 3.61 9.84
C ILE A 29 4.01 3.89 11.05
N PRO A 30 4.78 2.90 11.55
CA PRO A 30 5.69 3.13 12.65
C PRO A 30 6.72 4.20 12.25
N PRO A 31 7.01 5.17 13.13
CA PRO A 31 8.03 6.15 12.84
C PRO A 31 9.38 5.42 12.78
N TYR A 32 10.30 5.88 11.92
CA TYR A 32 11.70 5.52 12.08
C TYR A 32 12.18 6.19 13.37
N ILE A 33 12.14 5.45 14.48
CA ILE A 33 12.31 6.00 15.83
C ILE A 33 13.74 6.50 16.00
N GLU A 34 13.92 7.81 16.25
CA GLU A 34 14.99 8.27 17.14
C GLU A 34 14.51 7.95 18.56
N GLU A 35 15.26 7.12 19.30
CA GLU A 35 14.87 6.64 20.63
C GLU A 35 14.42 7.81 21.54
N GLY A 36 13.20 7.73 22.08
CA GLY A 36 12.69 8.66 23.10
C GLY A 36 11.70 9.72 22.63
N VAL A 37 11.30 9.76 21.35
CA VAL A 37 10.30 10.73 20.87
C VAL A 37 8.88 10.17 20.97
N LEU A 38 8.05 10.76 21.83
CA LEU A 38 6.59 10.55 21.84
C LEU A 38 5.93 11.50 20.83
N TYR A 39 5.35 10.95 19.78
CA TYR A 39 4.61 11.76 18.80
C TYR A 39 3.19 12.05 19.27
N THR A 40 2.74 13.28 19.03
CA THR A 40 1.30 13.58 18.98
C THR A 40 0.71 12.94 17.72
N LEU A 41 -0.62 12.76 17.66
CA LEU A 41 -1.26 12.20 16.46
C LEU A 41 -0.88 12.93 15.16
N PRO A 42 -0.86 14.28 15.09
CA PRO A 42 -0.35 14.99 13.90
C PRO A 42 1.10 14.65 13.57
N GLY A 43 1.98 14.58 14.59
CA GLY A 43 3.38 14.20 14.38
C GLY A 43 3.55 12.78 13.86
N GLN A 44 2.69 11.86 14.30
CA GLN A 44 2.66 10.48 13.82
C GLN A 44 2.24 10.40 12.35
N ILE A 45 1.22 11.17 11.96
CA ILE A 45 0.76 11.28 10.57
C ILE A 45 1.88 11.83 9.67
N ASP A 46 2.54 12.91 10.09
CA ASP A 46 3.60 13.53 9.28
C ASP A 46 4.82 12.62 9.15
N SER A 47 5.18 11.91 10.23
CA SER A 47 6.23 10.90 10.21
C SER A 47 5.89 9.76 9.23
N GLY A 48 4.69 9.21 9.32
CA GLY A 48 4.21 8.16 8.42
C GLY A 48 4.18 8.60 6.96
N LYS A 49 3.76 9.83 6.67
CA LYS A 49 3.82 10.42 5.31
C LYS A 49 5.24 10.48 4.80
N LYS A 50 6.19 10.95 5.62
CA LYS A 50 7.61 11.02 5.23
C LYS A 50 8.18 9.64 4.95
N THR A 51 7.95 8.67 5.83
CA THR A 51 8.38 7.28 5.63
C THR A 51 7.79 6.69 4.35
N PHE A 52 6.50 6.90 4.09
CA PHE A 52 5.88 6.45 2.85
C PHE A 52 6.51 7.11 1.62
N GLN A 53 6.73 8.43 1.65
CA GLN A 53 7.37 9.17 0.56
C GLN A 53 8.77 8.64 0.22
N GLU A 54 9.56 8.27 1.22
CA GLU A 54 10.89 7.67 1.03
C GLU A 54 10.82 6.28 0.35
N LEU A 55 9.74 5.54 0.56
CA LEU A 55 9.51 4.24 -0.07
C LEU A 55 9.02 4.35 -1.53
N ILE A 56 8.35 5.46 -1.90
CA ILE A 56 7.70 5.62 -3.23
C ILE A 56 8.60 5.19 -4.40
N PRO A 57 9.87 5.63 -4.53
CA PRO A 57 10.69 5.27 -5.69
C PRO A 57 10.92 3.75 -5.80
N ARG A 58 11.11 3.07 -4.66
CA ARG A 58 11.31 1.61 -4.61
C ARG A 58 10.01 0.87 -4.89
N LEU A 59 8.90 1.35 -4.33
CA LEU A 59 7.56 0.81 -4.56
C LEU A 59 7.16 0.93 -6.03
N GLN A 60 7.36 2.11 -6.64
CA GLN A 60 7.08 2.32 -8.07
C GLN A 60 7.93 1.42 -8.95
N LYS A 61 9.23 1.29 -8.67
CA LYS A 61 10.09 0.35 -9.40
C LYS A 61 9.52 -1.07 -9.32
N LYS A 62 9.17 -1.53 -8.12
CA LYS A 62 8.71 -2.91 -7.91
C LYS A 62 7.33 -3.19 -8.52
N ILE A 63 6.37 -2.32 -8.25
CA ILE A 63 4.97 -2.49 -8.65
C ILE A 63 4.79 -2.15 -10.13
N CYS A 64 5.29 -0.99 -10.55
CA CYS A 64 4.98 -0.44 -11.86
C CYS A 64 5.90 -0.97 -12.96
N GLN A 65 7.20 -1.16 -12.67
CA GLN A 65 8.18 -1.56 -13.67
C GLN A 65 8.45 -3.07 -13.65
N GLU A 66 8.79 -3.63 -12.48
CA GLU A 66 9.16 -5.06 -12.40
C GLU A 66 7.95 -5.98 -12.45
N TRP A 67 6.87 -5.65 -11.73
CA TRP A 67 5.62 -6.41 -11.76
C TRP A 67 4.66 -5.96 -12.88
N GLU A 68 4.98 -4.86 -13.56
CA GLU A 68 4.24 -4.36 -14.72
C GLU A 68 2.73 -4.13 -14.44
N LEU A 69 2.37 -3.52 -13.30
CA LEU A 69 0.97 -3.34 -12.89
C LEU A 69 0.07 -2.75 -13.99
N CYS A 70 0.57 -1.80 -14.79
CA CYS A 70 -0.23 -1.17 -15.85
C CYS A 70 -0.73 -2.15 -16.92
N LYS A 71 -0.07 -3.30 -17.11
CA LYS A 71 -0.53 -4.36 -18.03
C LYS A 71 -1.56 -5.29 -17.40
N LYS A 72 -1.70 -5.24 -16.07
CA LYS A 72 -2.50 -6.18 -15.27
C LYS A 72 -3.73 -5.54 -14.65
N ILE A 73 -3.72 -4.23 -14.43
CA ILE A 73 -4.74 -3.51 -13.66
C ILE A 73 -6.16 -3.62 -14.24
N ASP A 74 -6.29 -3.98 -15.52
CA ASP A 74 -7.56 -4.25 -16.19
C ASP A 74 -8.02 -5.73 -16.11
N ASP A 75 -7.24 -6.61 -15.47
CA ASP A 75 -7.64 -8.00 -15.18
C ASP A 75 -8.83 -8.00 -14.20
N PRO A 76 -9.96 -8.67 -14.52
CA PRO A 76 -11.14 -8.70 -13.66
C PRO A 76 -10.88 -9.12 -12.22
N VAL A 77 -9.84 -9.93 -11.97
CA VAL A 77 -9.46 -10.37 -10.62
C VAL A 77 -9.00 -9.20 -9.75
N LEU A 78 -8.46 -8.14 -10.35
CA LEU A 78 -7.98 -6.93 -9.68
C LEU A 78 -9.03 -5.83 -9.54
N ASN A 79 -10.25 -6.03 -10.03
CA ASN A 79 -11.35 -5.08 -9.83
C ASN A 79 -11.85 -5.04 -8.38
N ASP A 80 -11.63 -6.12 -7.63
CA ASP A 80 -11.89 -6.16 -6.20
C ASP A 80 -10.72 -5.49 -5.44
N GLN A 81 -11.05 -4.51 -4.59
CA GLN A 81 -10.04 -3.72 -3.89
C GLN A 81 -9.20 -4.57 -2.93
N ILE A 82 -9.79 -5.58 -2.30
CA ILE A 82 -9.07 -6.46 -1.36
C ILE A 82 -8.05 -7.28 -2.14
N ASN A 83 -8.47 -7.88 -3.26
CA ASN A 83 -7.56 -8.61 -4.15
C ASN A 83 -6.42 -7.72 -4.66
N LEU A 84 -6.70 -6.45 -4.98
CA LEU A 84 -5.67 -5.50 -5.40
C LEU A 84 -4.69 -5.16 -4.28
N VAL A 85 -5.18 -4.94 -3.06
CA VAL A 85 -4.33 -4.73 -1.87
C VAL A 85 -3.43 -5.95 -1.65
N VAL A 86 -3.99 -7.16 -1.68
CA VAL A 86 -3.21 -8.40 -1.49
C VAL A 86 -2.16 -8.57 -2.59
N ALA A 87 -2.54 -8.36 -3.86
CA ALA A 87 -1.62 -8.47 -4.98
C ALA A 87 -0.43 -7.52 -4.84
N ILE A 88 -0.69 -6.26 -4.47
CA ILE A 88 0.36 -5.26 -4.25
C ILE A 88 1.18 -5.61 -3.00
N GLY A 89 0.53 -6.03 -1.92
CA GLY A 89 1.16 -6.44 -0.67
C GLY A 89 2.17 -7.58 -0.87
N ASP A 90 1.80 -8.61 -1.61
CA ASP A 90 2.67 -9.75 -1.95
C ASP A 90 3.90 -9.28 -2.75
N VAL A 91 3.73 -8.32 -3.67
CA VAL A 91 4.81 -7.77 -4.50
C VAL A 91 5.83 -6.97 -3.69
N ILE A 92 5.37 -6.26 -2.65
CA ILE A 92 6.21 -5.34 -1.87
C ILE A 92 6.62 -5.87 -0.49
N CYS A 93 6.20 -7.07 -0.11
CA CYS A 93 6.44 -7.63 1.22
C CYS A 93 7.92 -7.58 1.64
N ALA A 94 8.84 -7.84 0.71
CA ALA A 94 10.29 -7.80 0.94
C ALA A 94 10.87 -6.37 1.04
N LEU A 95 10.12 -5.33 0.71
CA LEU A 95 10.57 -3.93 0.68
C LEU A 95 10.19 -3.14 1.94
N VAL A 96 9.10 -3.50 2.60
CA VAL A 96 8.46 -2.70 3.64
C VAL A 96 8.95 -3.03 5.05
N GLY A 97 9.77 -4.07 5.21
CA GLY A 97 10.43 -4.42 6.48
C GLY A 97 9.44 -4.71 7.59
N ILE A 98 9.41 -3.84 8.61
CA ILE A 98 8.52 -3.97 9.77
C ILE A 98 7.11 -3.44 9.53
N ILE A 99 6.88 -2.70 8.43
CA ILE A 99 5.59 -2.11 8.13
C ILE A 99 4.70 -3.18 7.48
N PRO A 100 3.45 -3.38 7.93
CA PRO A 100 2.54 -4.33 7.28
C PRO A 100 2.41 -4.04 5.77
N PRO A 101 2.67 -5.02 4.88
CA PRO A 101 2.58 -4.79 3.44
C PRO A 101 1.18 -4.34 2.99
N ASN A 102 0.14 -4.91 3.61
CA ASN A 102 -1.25 -4.57 3.31
C ASN A 102 -1.59 -3.12 3.68
N LEU A 103 -0.95 -2.54 4.72
CA LEU A 103 -1.11 -1.12 5.05
C LEU A 103 -0.57 -0.22 3.94
N ILE A 104 0.65 -0.49 3.47
CA ILE A 104 1.29 0.26 2.38
C ILE A 104 0.51 0.07 1.08
N ALA A 105 0.07 -1.15 0.78
CA ALA A 105 -0.74 -1.45 -0.38
C ALA A 105 -2.08 -0.70 -0.36
N THR A 106 -2.76 -0.65 0.79
CA THR A 106 -4.01 0.12 0.95
C THR A 106 -3.82 1.61 0.69
N LEU A 107 -2.71 2.21 1.17
CA LEU A 107 -2.38 3.61 0.84
C LEU A 107 -2.25 3.82 -0.67
N ILE A 108 -1.52 2.94 -1.37
CA ILE A 108 -1.34 3.02 -2.82
C ILE A 108 -2.69 2.87 -3.55
N VAL A 109 -3.56 1.97 -3.08
CA VAL A 109 -4.91 1.77 -3.65
C VAL A 109 -5.77 3.03 -3.47
N LYS A 110 -5.78 3.63 -2.27
CA LYS A 110 -6.54 4.87 -2.00
C LYS A 110 -6.06 6.07 -2.80
N MET A 111 -4.75 6.22 -2.99
CA MET A 111 -4.17 7.26 -3.85
C MET A 111 -4.50 7.06 -5.35
N GLY A 112 -5.01 5.89 -5.72
CA GLY A 112 -5.26 5.50 -7.10
C GLY A 112 -4.03 4.89 -7.75
N VAL A 113 -4.04 3.56 -7.87
CA VAL A 113 -2.91 2.77 -8.42
C VAL A 113 -2.46 3.20 -9.82
N ARG A 114 -3.39 3.65 -10.67
CA ARG A 114 -3.06 4.15 -12.01
C ARG A 114 -2.29 5.47 -11.95
N ALA A 115 -2.68 6.37 -11.05
CA ALA A 115 -1.96 7.62 -10.83
C ALA A 115 -0.58 7.33 -10.24
N PHE A 116 -0.51 6.42 -9.26
CA PHE A 116 0.75 6.00 -8.64
C PHE A 116 1.78 5.47 -9.65
N CYS A 117 1.33 4.67 -10.63
CA CYS A 117 2.19 4.12 -11.68
C CYS A 117 2.22 4.92 -12.99
N SER A 118 1.52 6.06 -13.06
CA SER A 118 1.35 6.84 -14.30
C SER A 118 0.91 5.99 -15.49
N CYS A 119 0.00 5.04 -15.27
CA CYS A 119 -0.49 4.16 -16.32
C CYS A 119 -1.29 4.98 -17.36
N SER A 120 -0.87 4.93 -18.62
CA SER A 120 -1.72 5.34 -19.74
C SER A 120 -2.97 4.46 -19.74
N ARG A 121 -4.18 5.02 -19.91
CA ARG A 121 -5.30 4.17 -20.32
C ARG A 121 -4.91 3.56 -21.66
N LEU A 122 -4.88 2.23 -21.74
CA LEU A 122 -4.90 1.55 -23.02
C LEU A 122 -6.25 1.91 -23.64
N GLU A 123 -6.23 2.79 -24.64
CA GLU A 123 -7.37 3.07 -25.52
C GLU A 123 -7.67 1.87 -26.41
#